data_AF-A0A929JW00-F1
#
_entry.id   AF-A0A929JW00-F1
#
_cell.length_a   1.000
_cell.length_b   1.000
_cell.length_c   1.000
_cell.angle_alpha   90.00
_cell.angle_beta   90.00
_cell.angle_gamma   90.00
#
_symmetry.space_group_name_H-M   'P 1'
#
loop_
_entity.id
_entity.type
_entity.pdbx_description
1 polymer ?
#
loop_
_entity_poly.entity_id
_entity_poly.type
_entity_poly.pdbx_seq_one_letter_code
_entity_poly.pdbx_strand_id
1 'polypeptide(L)' 'MRILRATLWGCFVLVVLAGFVQATEQKQATEQKDAAPVIEVENPIYDFKQVPQGETVRHEFRVFNRGTAPLQIKNVKPG' A
#
# COMPACT_ATOMS: atom_id res chain seq x y z
N MET A 1 7.27 14.67 59.75
CA MET A 1 6.60 15.21 58.53
C MET A 1 7.46 15.27 57.25
N ARG A 2 8.76 14.88 57.27
CA ARG A 2 9.63 14.89 56.08
C ARG A 2 9.42 13.67 55.16
N ILE A 3 9.04 12.54 55.75
CA ILE A 3 8.92 11.25 55.06
C ILE A 3 7.60 11.16 54.27
N LEU A 4 6.49 11.68 54.83
CA LEU A 4 5.16 11.71 54.18
C LEU A 4 5.11 12.59 52.91
N ARG A 5 5.95 13.65 52.86
CA ARG A 5 6.10 14.52 51.68
C ARG A 5 6.91 13.85 50.57
N ALA A 6 7.92 13.05 50.93
CA ALA A 6 8.73 12.28 49.99
C ALA A 6 7.95 11.14 49.34
N THR A 7 7.05 10.49 50.10
CA THR A 7 6.15 9.45 49.55
C THR A 7 5.11 10.05 48.61
N LEU A 8 4.56 11.23 48.92
CA LEU A 8 3.61 11.92 48.05
C LEU A 8 4.25 12.38 46.73
N TRP A 9 5.48 12.90 46.78
CA TRP A 9 6.24 13.27 45.57
C TRP A 9 6.71 12.07 44.77
N GLY A 10 7.11 10.98 45.42
CA GLY A 10 7.49 9.72 44.74
C GLY A 10 6.34 9.12 43.93
N CYS A 11 5.12 9.08 44.48
CA CYS A 11 3.93 8.63 43.75
C CYS A 11 3.55 9.57 42.61
N PHE A 12 3.73 10.89 42.79
CA PHE A 12 3.42 11.87 41.74
C PHE A 12 4.39 11.76 40.55
N VAL A 13 5.68 11.49 40.80
CA VAL A 13 6.68 11.25 39.74
C VAL A 13 6.43 9.92 39.00
N LEU A 14 5.99 8.88 39.70
CA LEU A 14 5.62 7.58 39.11
C LEU A 14 4.40 7.68 38.17
N VAL A 15 3.40 8.49 38.52
CA VAL A 15 2.22 8.72 37.68
C VAL A 15 2.55 9.58 36.44
N VAL A 16 3.45 10.55 36.57
CA VAL A 16 3.90 11.37 35.43
C VAL A 16 4.76 10.57 34.45
N LEU A 17 5.62 9.66 34.92
CA LEU A 17 6.39 8.76 34.05
C LEU A 17 5.50 7.75 33.31
N ALA A 18 4.43 7.26 33.92
CA ALA A 18 3.46 6.38 33.25
C ALA A 18 2.59 7.13 32.23
N GLY A 19 2.33 8.43 32.43
CA GLY A 19 1.51 9.25 31.54
C GLY A 19 2.16 9.59 30.19
N PHE A 20 3.48 9.51 30.07
CA PHE A 20 4.19 9.80 28.80
C PHE A 20 4.29 8.60 27.85
N VAL A 21 3.92 7.39 28.28
CA VAL A 21 4.02 6.17 27.44
C VAL A 21 2.85 6.04 26.45
N GLN A 22 1.73 6.75 26.63
CA GLN A 22 0.52 6.55 25.82
C GLN A 22 0.34 7.50 24.62
N ALA A 23 1.30 8.37 24.32
CA ALA A 23 1.16 9.37 23.24
C ALA A 23 1.76 8.95 21.88
N THR A 24 2.36 7.76 21.76
CA THR A 24 3.09 7.34 20.55
C THR A 24 2.38 6.28 19.70
N GLU A 25 1.22 5.76 20.10
CA GLU A 25 0.58 4.61 19.43
C GLU A 25 -0.76 4.93 18.73
N GLN A 26 -0.98 6.16 18.27
CA GLN A 26 -2.15 6.49 17.45
C GLN A 26 -1.76 7.28 16.21
N LYS A 27 -0.98 6.67 15.31
CA LYS A 27 -0.74 7.24 13.96
C LYS A 27 -0.54 6.18 12.86
N GLN A 28 -1.19 5.03 12.95
CA GLN A 28 -1.21 4.04 11.84
C GLN A 28 -2.60 3.45 11.66
N ALA A 29 -3.57 4.25 11.25
CA ALA A 29 -4.89 3.75 10.82
C ALA A 29 -5.56 4.67 9.78
N THR A 30 -4.78 5.41 8.99
CA THR A 30 -5.31 6.30 7.95
C THR A 30 -4.41 6.30 6.71
N GLU A 31 -4.20 5.13 6.09
CA GLU A 31 -3.70 5.04 4.71
C GLU A 31 -4.44 3.98 3.88
N GLN A 32 -5.63 3.57 4.32
CA GLN A 32 -6.42 2.56 3.62
C GLN A 32 -7.77 3.12 3.22
N LYS A 33 -7.78 4.32 2.61
CA LYS A 33 -9.02 4.90 2.12
C LYS A 33 -9.25 4.75 0.62
N ASP A 34 -8.23 4.56 -0.21
CA ASP A 34 -8.44 4.42 -1.66
C ASP A 34 -7.40 3.49 -2.32
N ALA A 35 -7.16 2.31 -1.76
CA ALA A 35 -6.33 1.31 -2.43
C ALA A 35 -7.12 0.69 -3.59
N ALA A 36 -6.83 1.11 -4.83
CA ALA A 36 -7.44 0.60 -6.04
C ALA A 36 -6.36 0.15 -7.04
N PRO A 37 -6.59 -0.94 -7.81
CA PRO A 37 -5.70 -1.32 -8.89
C PRO A 37 -5.90 -0.34 -10.07
N VAL A 38 -4.82 -0.03 -10.78
CA VAL A 38 -4.86 0.85 -11.96
C VAL A 38 -4.11 0.12 -13.08
N ILE A 39 -4.84 -0.28 -14.11
CA ILE A 39 -4.25 -0.97 -15.26
C ILE A 39 -3.70 0.05 -16.27
N GLU A 40 -2.48 -0.19 -16.74
CA GLU A 40 -1.86 0.54 -17.84
C GLU A 40 -1.30 -0.47 -18.84
N VAL A 41 -1.60 -0.30 -20.13
CA VAL A 41 -1.09 -1.15 -21.21
C VAL A 41 -0.21 -0.28 -22.10
N GLU A 42 1.07 -0.62 -22.23
CA GLU A 42 2.09 0.22 -22.88
C GLU A 42 1.73 0.52 -24.35
N ASN A 43 1.26 -0.48 -25.08
CA ASN A 43 0.81 -0.37 -26.46
C ASN A 43 -0.52 -1.13 -26.59
N PRO A 44 -1.68 -0.51 -26.32
CA PRO A 44 -2.94 -1.25 -26.25
C PRO A 44 -3.44 -1.77 -27.60
N ILE A 45 -2.87 -1.27 -28.71
CA ILE A 45 -3.22 -1.63 -30.08
C ILE A 45 -1.94 -1.95 -30.83
N TYR A 46 -1.92 -3.11 -31.49
CA TYR A 46 -0.85 -3.50 -32.38
C TYR A 46 -1.45 -3.93 -33.74
N ASP A 47 -0.94 -3.33 -34.81
CA ASP A 47 -1.30 -3.67 -36.19
C ASP A 47 -0.18 -4.50 -36.82
N PHE A 48 -0.50 -5.76 -37.13
CA PHE A 48 0.42 -6.69 -37.78
C PHE A 48 0.72 -6.33 -39.25
N LYS A 49 -0.06 -5.43 -39.86
CA LYS A 49 0.09 -4.99 -41.25
C LYS A 49 0.19 -6.19 -42.21
N GLN A 50 1.27 -6.27 -42.98
CA GLN A 50 1.54 -7.37 -43.89
C GLN A 50 2.32 -8.45 -43.13
N VAL A 51 1.75 -9.65 -43.07
CA VAL A 51 2.39 -10.82 -42.47
C VAL A 51 2.68 -11.87 -43.54
N PRO A 52 3.85 -12.53 -43.50
CA PRO A 52 4.19 -13.59 -44.44
C PRO A 52 3.28 -14.81 -44.23
N GLN A 53 2.84 -15.41 -45.34
CA GLN A 53 2.00 -16.61 -45.30
C GLN A 53 2.81 -17.81 -44.80
N GLY A 54 2.20 -18.59 -43.89
CA GLY A 54 2.79 -19.82 -43.37
C GLY A 54 3.71 -19.61 -42.17
N GLU A 55 3.96 -18.36 -41.77
CA GLU A 55 4.78 -18.03 -40.61
C GLU A 55 3.92 -17.66 -39.40
N THR A 56 4.40 -17.99 -38.21
CA THR A 56 3.77 -17.57 -36.95
C THR A 56 4.36 -16.25 -36.50
N VAL A 57 3.58 -15.19 -36.59
CA VAL A 57 3.95 -13.87 -36.06
C VAL A 57 3.42 -13.71 -34.65
N ARG A 58 4.23 -13.18 -33.74
CA ARG A 58 3.88 -12.97 -32.33
C ARG A 58 4.11 -11.53 -31.93
N HIS A 59 3.26 -11.02 -31.05
CA HIS A 59 3.43 -9.73 -30.40
C HIS A 59 3.10 -9.87 -28.91
N GLU A 60 3.88 -9.20 -28.06
CA GLU A 60 3.73 -9.24 -26.62
C GLU A 60 3.18 -7.90 -26.12
N PHE A 61 2.07 -7.96 -25.38
CA PHE A 61 1.53 -6.80 -24.67
C PHE A 61 2.08 -6.75 -23.25
N ARG A 62 2.61 -5.59 -22.86
CA ARG A 62 3.04 -5.33 -21.49
C ARG A 62 1.93 -4.62 -20.71
N VAL A 63 1.55 -5.22 -19.59
CA VAL A 63 0.50 -4.72 -18.69
C VAL A 63 1.12 -4.41 -17.34
N PHE A 64 0.85 -3.20 -16.85
CA PHE A 64 1.35 -2.71 -15.57
C PHE A 64 0.17 -2.44 -14.62
N ASN A 65 0.38 -2.72 -13.34
CA ASN A 65 -0.47 -2.23 -12.27
C ASN A 65 0.18 -1.00 -11.64
N ARG A 66 -0.35 0.20 -11.91
CA ARG A 66 0.08 1.47 -11.31
C ARG A 66 -0.70 1.83 -10.04
N GLY A 67 -1.66 0.99 -9.68
CA GLY A 67 -2.45 1.16 -8.47
C GLY A 67 -1.73 0.62 -7.24
N THR A 68 -2.33 0.88 -6.08
CA THR A 68 -1.82 0.45 -4.77
C THR A 68 -2.48 -0.82 -4.26
N ALA A 69 -3.48 -1.34 -4.98
CA ALA A 69 -4.09 -2.64 -4.70
C ALA A 69 -3.73 -3.68 -5.80
N PRO A 70 -3.78 -4.99 -5.49
CA PRO A 70 -3.49 -6.05 -6.46
C PRO A 70 -4.42 -6.02 -7.68
N LEU A 71 -3.84 -6.08 -8.88
CA LEU A 71 -4.58 -6.23 -10.14
C LEU A 71 -4.76 -7.71 -10.46
N GLN A 72 -6.02 -8.16 -10.62
CA GLN A 72 -6.37 -9.51 -11.05
C GLN A 72 -6.90 -9.49 -12.48
N ILE A 73 -6.24 -10.20 -13.39
CA ILE A 73 -6.68 -10.36 -14.78
C ILE A 73 -7.55 -11.62 -14.87
N LYS A 74 -8.85 -11.44 -15.15
CA LYS A 74 -9.82 -12.54 -15.18
C LYS A 74 -9.99 -13.20 -16.55
N ASN A 75 -9.77 -12.45 -17.62
CA ASN A 75 -9.96 -12.94 -18.99
C ASN A 75 -9.08 -12.14 -19.96
N VAL A 76 -8.60 -12.80 -21.01
CA VAL A 76 -7.84 -12.22 -22.12
C VAL A 76 -8.44 -12.77 -23.42
N LYS A 77 -8.78 -11.88 -24.35
CA LYS A 77 -9.33 -12.25 -25.65
C LYS A 77 -8.50 -11.62 -26.76
N PRO A 78 -7.91 -12.41 -27.67
CA PRO A 78 -7.44 -11.87 -28.95
C PRO A 78 -8.68 -11.42 -29.75
N GLY A 79 -8.59 -10.22 -30.33
CA GLY A 79 -9.62 -9.65 -31.20
C GLY A 79 -9.63 -10.25 -32.60
#